data_AF-A0A218QRL1-F1
#
_entry.id   AF-A0A218QRL1-F1
#
_cell.length_a   1.000
_cell.length_b   1.000
_cell.length_c   1.000
_cell.angle_alpha   90.00
_cell.angle_beta   90.00
_cell.angle_gamma   90.00
#
_symmetry.space_group_name_H-M   'P 1'
#
loop_
_entity.id
_entity.type
_entity.pdbx_description
1 polymer ?
#
loop_
_entity_poly.entity_id
_entity_poly.type
_entity_poly.pdbx_seq_one_letter_code
_entity_poly.pdbx_strand_id
1 'polypeptide(L)'
;MVFSFLLSPLLGFQILPPPPNDYSHRVDFSGSILNNQGLVAYQGLDPSAVNFGHSGGAKNAVNIGSPYYVTGREGSPEIPSPGATRSANVTGLENFPILSNYLENNNISLNSIGFGLNQKEGRSFEETWNLGNNILGEDWYASPDSTIEENIYKANPDDVEWGLYYNKTKIVDFGYTDIYVAVDFGPTTSFLDDTSFNFTNPVSATKSAGLDQLQGGLADAFLQDVNDAGGKVRVSSSAPVTLETVRLATSDKYTMRVFSFAGSIQAVKAVPEPSSQLGIFAFGVLGVGFWLRKKHKIASCKKRFDHNQCR
;
A
#
# COMPACT_ATOMS: atom_id res chain seq x y z
N MET A 1 33.25 7.38 16.88
CA MET A 1 33.36 6.13 16.09
C MET A 1 32.41 6.25 14.93
N VAL A 2 32.97 6.40 13.73
CA VAL A 2 32.26 6.63 12.47
C VAL A 2 31.70 5.29 12.00
N PHE A 3 30.38 5.15 11.93
CA PHE A 3 29.74 4.06 11.18
C PHE A 3 29.14 4.66 9.92
N SER A 4 29.89 4.52 8.83
CA SER A 4 29.40 4.71 7.47
C SER A 4 28.39 3.61 7.16
N PHE A 5 27.11 3.96 7.12
CA PHE A 5 26.17 3.20 6.29
C PHE A 5 26.34 3.73 4.87
N LEU A 6 27.23 3.08 4.14
CA LEU A 6 27.08 3.00 2.70
C LEU A 6 25.76 2.27 2.46
N LEU A 7 24.67 3.02 2.27
CA LEU A 7 23.79 2.68 1.16
C LEU A 7 24.72 2.64 -0.04
N SER A 8 25.06 1.42 -0.48
CA SER A 8 25.84 1.27 -1.72
C SER A 8 25.16 2.13 -2.79
N PRO A 9 25.87 3.05 -3.44
CA PRO A 9 25.33 3.88 -4.53
C PRO A 9 25.01 3.06 -5.80
N LEU A 10 24.73 1.76 -5.65
CA LEU A 10 24.53 0.74 -6.70
C LEU A 10 23.17 0.05 -6.62
N LEU A 11 22.38 0.23 -5.56
CA LEU A 11 21.02 -0.32 -5.50
C LEU A 11 20.02 0.72 -6.04
N GLY A 12 20.11 0.97 -7.35
CA GLY A 12 18.90 1.37 -8.07
C GLY A 12 17.89 0.22 -7.97
N PHE A 13 16.61 0.54 -7.81
CA PHE A 13 15.56 -0.46 -8.02
C PHE A 13 15.80 -1.14 -9.37
N GLN A 14 15.90 -2.46 -9.36
CA GLN A 14 16.28 -3.22 -10.55
C GLN A 14 15.12 -3.29 -11.53
N ILE A 15 13.91 -3.44 -10.99
CA ILE A 15 12.67 -3.55 -11.77
C ILE A 15 11.61 -2.53 -11.36
N LEU A 16 11.73 -1.90 -10.17
CA LEU A 16 10.74 -0.92 -9.73
C LEU A 16 11.03 0.49 -10.28
N PRO A 17 10.00 1.27 -10.62
CA PRO A 17 10.18 2.68 -10.97
C PRO A 17 10.61 3.51 -9.74
N PRO A 18 11.09 4.75 -9.94
CA PRO A 18 11.47 5.63 -8.83
C PRO A 18 10.33 5.78 -7.81
N PRO A 19 10.66 5.77 -6.50
CA PRO A 19 9.67 5.90 -5.46
C PRO A 19 9.09 7.32 -5.45
N PRO A 20 7.93 7.54 -4.79
CA PRO A 20 7.37 8.87 -4.62
C PRO A 20 8.36 9.88 -4.01
N ASN A 21 8.38 11.08 -4.57
CA ASN A 21 9.19 12.21 -4.09
C ASN A 21 8.33 13.39 -3.59
N ASP A 22 7.02 13.38 -3.87
CA ASP A 22 6.08 14.43 -3.45
C ASP A 22 5.09 13.89 -2.43
N TYR A 23 5.12 14.48 -1.24
CA TYR A 23 4.25 14.13 -0.11
C TYR A 23 3.35 15.31 0.30
N SER A 24 3.31 16.37 -0.53
CA SER A 24 2.66 17.64 -0.17
C SER A 24 1.13 17.53 -0.20
N HIS A 25 0.55 16.89 -1.21
CA HIS A 25 -0.90 16.74 -1.34
C HIS A 25 -1.28 15.30 -1.05
N ARG A 26 -1.82 15.00 0.14
CA ARG A 26 -2.20 13.63 0.49
C ARG A 26 -3.48 13.47 1.30
N VAL A 27 -4.15 12.35 1.04
CA VAL A 27 -5.24 11.81 1.86
C VAL A 27 -4.70 10.59 2.59
N ASP A 28 -4.68 10.63 3.91
CA ASP A 28 -4.11 9.59 4.77
C ASP A 28 -5.17 8.57 5.20
N PHE A 29 -4.84 7.29 5.15
CA PHE A 29 -5.74 6.18 5.43
C PHE A 29 -5.23 5.26 6.52
N SER A 30 -6.17 4.75 7.31
CA SER A 30 -5.92 3.64 8.24
C SER A 30 -7.05 2.62 8.19
N GLY A 31 -6.67 1.35 8.05
CA GLY A 31 -7.55 0.20 8.11
C GLY A 31 -7.07 -0.76 9.20
N SER A 32 -7.86 -0.91 10.26
CA SER A 32 -7.55 -1.84 11.36
C SER A 32 -8.30 -3.15 11.19
N ILE A 33 -7.62 -4.27 11.46
CA ILE A 33 -8.25 -5.60 11.49
C ILE A 33 -9.40 -5.63 12.52
N LEU A 34 -9.28 -4.89 13.63
CA LEU A 34 -10.31 -4.80 14.68
C LEU A 34 -11.59 -4.13 14.19
N ASN A 35 -11.48 -3.23 13.21
CA ASN A 35 -12.61 -2.55 12.59
C ASN A 35 -13.09 -3.26 11.32
N ASN A 36 -12.69 -4.52 11.13
CA ASN A 36 -13.00 -5.31 9.94
C ASN A 36 -12.54 -4.65 8.63
N GLN A 37 -11.34 -4.09 8.66
CA GLN A 37 -10.67 -3.41 7.56
C GLN A 37 -9.29 -4.04 7.32
N GLY A 38 -8.55 -3.49 6.37
CA GLY A 38 -7.20 -3.92 6.00
C GLY A 38 -7.11 -4.49 4.59
N LEU A 39 -6.00 -5.16 4.33
CA LEU A 39 -5.75 -5.93 3.11
C LEU A 39 -5.74 -7.42 3.44
N VAL A 40 -6.03 -8.25 2.45
CA VAL A 40 -5.86 -9.70 2.49
C VAL A 40 -4.88 -10.06 1.40
N ALA A 41 -3.75 -10.64 1.80
CA ALA A 41 -2.87 -11.32 0.87
C ALA A 41 -3.13 -12.82 0.93
N TYR A 42 -3.19 -13.49 -0.22
CA TYR A 42 -3.61 -14.89 -0.28
C TYR A 42 -2.95 -15.68 -1.40
N GLN A 43 -2.89 -17.00 -1.22
CA GLN A 43 -2.31 -17.94 -2.17
C GLN A 43 -3.03 -19.28 -2.12
N GLY A 44 -3.02 -20.00 -3.25
CA GLY A 44 -3.63 -21.33 -3.38
C GLY A 44 -3.00 -22.35 -2.43
N LEU A 45 -3.71 -23.46 -2.20
CA LEU A 45 -3.24 -24.55 -1.34
C LEU A 45 -2.38 -25.60 -2.06
N ASP A 46 -2.44 -25.67 -3.39
CA ASP A 46 -1.71 -26.65 -4.21
C ASP A 46 -0.32 -26.12 -4.60
N PRO A 47 0.79 -26.72 -4.11
CA PRO A 47 2.16 -26.30 -4.43
C PRO A 47 2.54 -26.34 -5.91
N SER A 48 1.78 -27.08 -6.73
CA SER A 48 2.00 -27.20 -8.17
C SER A 48 1.22 -26.18 -9.00
N ALA A 49 0.26 -25.49 -8.38
CA ALA A 49 -0.56 -24.51 -9.07
C ALA A 49 0.16 -23.17 -9.23
N VAL A 50 -0.11 -22.48 -10.35
CA VAL A 50 0.45 -21.15 -10.65
C VAL A 50 0.13 -20.14 -9.54
N ASN A 51 -0.98 -20.32 -8.84
CA ASN A 51 -1.45 -19.42 -7.80
C ASN A 51 -0.94 -19.76 -6.38
N PHE A 52 -0.01 -20.70 -6.22
CA PHE A 52 0.56 -21.08 -4.93
C PHE A 52 1.43 -19.99 -4.28
N GLY A 53 1.79 -18.97 -5.03
CA GLY A 53 2.66 -17.90 -4.56
C GLY A 53 4.12 -18.11 -4.94
N HIS A 54 4.96 -17.23 -4.40
CA HIS A 54 6.33 -17.06 -4.83
C HIS A 54 7.34 -17.46 -3.73
N SER A 55 8.28 -18.36 -3.97
CA SER A 55 9.30 -18.73 -2.98
C SER A 55 10.39 -17.66 -2.84
N GLY A 56 10.32 -16.83 -1.79
CA GLY A 56 11.22 -15.69 -1.60
C GLY A 56 12.69 -16.03 -1.81
N GLY A 57 13.36 -15.21 -2.62
CA GLY A 57 14.74 -15.43 -3.08
C GLY A 57 15.78 -14.58 -2.35
N ALA A 58 15.32 -13.62 -1.54
CA ALA A 58 16.18 -12.73 -0.78
C ALA A 58 16.76 -13.41 0.48
N LYS A 59 17.88 -12.87 0.95
CA LYS A 59 18.43 -13.22 2.26
C LYS A 59 17.37 -13.04 3.34
N ASN A 60 17.25 -14.04 4.21
CA ASN A 60 16.27 -14.08 5.31
C ASN A 60 14.80 -14.18 4.88
N ALA A 61 14.49 -14.20 3.58
CA ALA A 61 13.14 -14.51 3.12
C ALA A 61 12.73 -15.92 3.59
N VAL A 62 11.53 -16.03 4.15
CA VAL A 62 11.02 -17.33 4.58
C VAL A 62 10.37 -18.03 3.40
N ASN A 63 10.71 -19.30 3.20
CA ASN A 63 10.27 -20.09 2.04
C ASN A 63 8.80 -20.57 2.14
N ILE A 64 7.89 -19.69 2.57
CA ILE A 64 6.47 -20.00 2.82
C ILE A 64 5.55 -19.47 1.71
N GLY A 65 6.11 -19.04 0.58
CA GLY A 65 5.36 -18.32 -0.45
C GLY A 65 5.09 -16.87 -0.02
N SER A 66 5.70 -15.91 -0.71
CA SER A 66 5.16 -14.57 -0.82
C SER A 66 3.79 -14.69 -1.49
N PRO A 67 2.73 -14.14 -0.86
CA PRO A 67 1.37 -14.33 -1.31
C PRO A 67 1.21 -13.83 -2.74
N TYR A 68 0.48 -14.60 -3.55
CA TYR A 68 0.27 -14.32 -4.96
C TYR A 68 -0.73 -13.19 -5.17
N TYR A 69 -1.75 -13.08 -4.32
CA TYR A 69 -2.83 -12.13 -4.52
C TYR A 69 -2.93 -11.15 -3.36
N VAL A 70 -3.38 -9.93 -3.64
CA VAL A 70 -3.69 -8.91 -2.63
C VAL A 70 -5.02 -8.27 -2.98
N THR A 71 -5.96 -8.24 -2.03
CA THR A 71 -7.24 -7.54 -2.15
C THR A 71 -7.53 -6.76 -0.87
N GLY A 72 -8.45 -5.82 -0.95
CA GLY A 72 -9.05 -5.18 0.21
C GLY A 72 -9.89 -6.17 1.03
N ARG A 73 -10.10 -5.86 2.31
CA ARG A 73 -10.86 -6.76 3.20
C ARG A 73 -12.29 -7.03 2.70
N GLU A 74 -12.88 -6.06 2.03
CA GLU A 74 -14.18 -6.11 1.35
C GLU A 74 -14.23 -7.10 0.18
N GLY A 75 -13.10 -7.34 -0.48
CA GLY A 75 -12.98 -8.33 -1.56
C GLY A 75 -12.48 -9.70 -1.10
N SER A 76 -12.34 -9.90 0.22
CA SER A 76 -11.68 -11.07 0.80
C SER A 76 -12.38 -12.40 0.45
N PRO A 77 -11.63 -13.45 0.04
CA PRO A 77 -12.15 -14.80 -0.16
C PRO A 77 -12.28 -15.62 1.13
N GLU A 78 -12.24 -14.96 2.30
CA GLU A 78 -12.46 -15.60 3.61
C GLU A 78 -13.83 -16.29 3.72
N ILE A 79 -13.85 -17.44 4.40
CA ILE A 79 -15.06 -18.19 4.72
C ILE A 79 -15.12 -18.41 6.25
N PRO A 80 -16.16 -17.93 6.96
CA PRO A 80 -17.25 -17.10 6.47
C PRO A 80 -16.76 -15.72 5.99
N SER A 81 -17.53 -15.09 5.08
CA SER A 81 -17.22 -13.74 4.59
C SER A 81 -17.10 -12.76 5.76
N PRO A 82 -16.09 -11.87 5.75
CA PRO A 82 -15.88 -10.93 6.84
C PRO A 82 -16.98 -9.86 6.88
N GLY A 83 -17.72 -9.62 5.77
CA GLY A 83 -18.69 -8.53 5.69
C GLY A 83 -18.05 -7.13 5.75
N ALA A 84 -16.76 -7.03 5.45
CA ALA A 84 -16.06 -5.76 5.35
C ALA A 84 -16.62 -4.93 4.19
N THR A 85 -16.60 -3.61 4.32
CA THR A 85 -17.18 -2.69 3.32
C THR A 85 -16.14 -1.82 2.61
N ARG A 86 -14.89 -1.87 3.07
CA ARG A 86 -13.76 -1.07 2.60
C ARG A 86 -12.46 -1.56 3.22
N SER A 87 -11.34 -1.16 2.61
CA SER A 87 -10.00 -1.51 3.06
C SER A 87 -9.53 -0.59 4.18
N ALA A 88 -9.90 0.69 4.15
CA ALA A 88 -9.47 1.68 5.14
C ALA A 88 -10.39 2.90 5.17
N ASN A 89 -10.32 3.67 6.26
CA ASN A 89 -10.96 4.98 6.39
C ASN A 89 -9.96 6.10 6.18
N VAL A 90 -10.45 7.25 5.71
CA VAL A 90 -9.68 8.50 5.77
C VAL A 90 -9.47 8.88 7.22
N THR A 91 -8.24 9.27 7.54
CA THR A 91 -7.77 9.70 8.86
C THR A 91 -7.20 11.11 8.87
N GLY A 92 -6.81 11.63 7.71
CA GLY A 92 -6.26 12.97 7.57
C GLY A 92 -6.24 13.44 6.13
N LEU A 93 -6.21 14.76 5.97
CA LEU A 93 -6.06 15.46 4.70
C LEU A 93 -4.91 16.46 4.85
N GLU A 94 -4.00 16.48 3.89
CA GLU A 94 -2.92 17.46 3.81
C GLU A 94 -2.96 18.10 2.42
N ASN A 95 -3.12 19.42 2.37
CA ASN A 95 -3.26 20.22 1.14
C ASN A 95 -4.38 19.75 0.20
N PHE A 96 -5.54 19.38 0.76
CA PHE A 96 -6.80 19.16 0.04
C PHE A 96 -7.87 20.17 0.50
N PRO A 97 -7.68 21.48 0.24
CA PRO A 97 -8.53 22.52 0.80
C PRO A 97 -9.97 22.49 0.26
N ILE A 98 -10.17 22.14 -1.02
CA ILE A 98 -11.51 22.14 -1.62
C ILE A 98 -12.33 20.97 -1.06
N LEU A 99 -11.72 19.79 -0.97
CA LEU A 99 -12.31 18.63 -0.30
C LEU A 99 -12.58 18.92 1.18
N SER A 100 -11.62 19.48 1.92
CA SER A 100 -11.80 19.78 3.35
C SER A 100 -13.00 20.72 3.56
N ASN A 101 -13.08 21.80 2.78
CA ASN A 101 -14.20 22.74 2.85
C ASN A 101 -15.53 22.07 2.49
N TYR A 102 -15.55 21.18 1.49
CA TYR A 102 -16.78 20.46 1.12
C TYR A 102 -17.26 19.55 2.27
N LEU A 103 -16.35 18.85 2.93
CA LEU A 103 -16.66 17.98 4.07
C LEU A 103 -17.23 18.78 5.24
N GLU A 104 -16.59 19.89 5.59
CA GLU A 104 -17.03 20.78 6.68
C GLU A 104 -18.42 21.37 6.40
N ASN A 105 -18.63 21.92 5.20
CA ASN A 105 -19.89 22.56 4.83
C ASN A 105 -21.08 21.59 4.78
N ASN A 106 -20.82 20.30 4.56
CA ASN A 106 -21.85 19.26 4.48
C ASN A 106 -21.89 18.36 5.71
N ASN A 107 -21.12 18.66 6.77
CA ASN A 107 -21.03 17.87 7.98
C ASN A 107 -20.71 16.38 7.72
N ILE A 108 -19.81 16.13 6.77
CA ILE A 108 -19.37 14.78 6.38
C ILE A 108 -18.13 14.41 7.20
N SER A 109 -18.23 13.35 8.00
CA SER A 109 -17.10 12.84 8.78
C SER A 109 -16.07 12.14 7.89
N LEU A 110 -14.77 12.31 8.17
CA LEU A 110 -13.69 11.62 7.44
C LEU A 110 -13.87 10.10 7.44
N ASN A 111 -14.35 9.51 8.53
CA ASN A 111 -14.57 8.06 8.62
C ASN A 111 -15.68 7.52 7.70
N SER A 112 -16.51 8.40 7.12
CA SER A 112 -17.50 8.01 6.12
C SER A 112 -16.86 7.75 4.76
N ILE A 113 -15.67 8.32 4.53
CA ILE A 113 -14.86 8.17 3.33
C ILE A 113 -13.89 7.00 3.53
N GLY A 114 -13.81 6.13 2.54
CA GLY A 114 -12.94 4.97 2.56
C GLY A 114 -12.13 4.79 1.29
N PHE A 115 -11.04 4.05 1.42
CA PHE A 115 -10.32 3.46 0.30
C PHE A 115 -10.79 2.03 0.11
N GLY A 116 -11.02 1.64 -1.15
CA GLY A 116 -11.33 0.27 -1.52
C GLY A 116 -10.39 -0.25 -2.60
N LEU A 117 -10.11 -1.55 -2.55
CA LEU A 117 -9.34 -2.32 -3.53
C LEU A 117 -10.02 -3.69 -3.65
N ASN A 118 -10.64 -3.99 -4.77
CA ASN A 118 -11.45 -5.21 -4.90
C ASN A 118 -11.65 -5.60 -6.36
N GLN A 119 -12.12 -6.82 -6.58
CA GLN A 119 -12.72 -7.21 -7.83
C GLN A 119 -14.01 -6.42 -8.09
N LYS A 120 -14.25 -6.07 -9.35
CA LYS A 120 -15.52 -5.51 -9.81
C LYS A 120 -16.65 -6.50 -9.54
N GLU A 121 -17.85 -5.96 -9.39
CA GLU A 121 -19.05 -6.76 -9.13
C GLU A 121 -19.21 -7.89 -10.16
N GLY A 122 -19.49 -9.10 -9.69
CA GLY A 122 -19.69 -10.29 -10.51
C GLY A 122 -18.41 -10.94 -11.06
N ARG A 123 -17.22 -10.42 -10.73
CA ARG A 123 -15.94 -11.03 -11.14
C ARG A 123 -15.43 -12.04 -10.13
N SER A 124 -14.79 -13.10 -10.62
CA SER A 124 -14.12 -14.10 -9.80
C SER A 124 -12.80 -13.52 -9.26
N PHE A 125 -12.47 -13.84 -8.01
CA PHE A 125 -11.16 -13.51 -7.43
C PHE A 125 -10.01 -14.29 -8.09
N GLU A 126 -10.28 -15.45 -8.70
CA GLU A 126 -9.29 -16.22 -9.45
C GLU A 126 -8.95 -15.56 -10.81
N GLU A 127 -9.94 -14.94 -11.45
CA GLU A 127 -9.78 -14.27 -12.76
C GLU A 127 -9.29 -12.83 -12.62
N THR A 128 -9.73 -12.15 -11.55
CA THR A 128 -9.39 -10.74 -11.31
C THR A 128 -7.88 -10.53 -11.17
N TRP A 129 -7.23 -11.45 -10.47
CA TRP A 129 -5.82 -11.35 -10.20
C TRP A 129 -5.10 -12.33 -11.13
N ASN A 130 -4.71 -11.83 -12.31
CA ASN A 130 -3.95 -12.60 -13.28
C ASN A 130 -2.50 -12.09 -13.32
N LEU A 131 -1.64 -12.67 -12.48
CA LEU A 131 -0.23 -12.31 -12.43
C LEU A 131 0.64 -12.94 -13.54
N GLY A 132 0.06 -13.70 -14.47
CA GLY A 132 0.85 -14.41 -15.47
C GLY A 132 1.79 -15.44 -14.85
N ASN A 133 2.96 -15.67 -15.47
CA ASN A 133 4.04 -16.46 -14.88
C ASN A 133 4.91 -15.55 -14.01
N ASN A 134 5.42 -16.05 -12.89
CA ASN A 134 6.30 -15.28 -12.03
C ASN A 134 7.77 -15.34 -12.49
N ILE A 135 8.17 -14.42 -13.37
CA ILE A 135 9.48 -14.48 -14.06
C ILE A 135 10.52 -13.64 -13.32
N LEU A 136 11.61 -14.28 -12.86
CA LEU A 136 12.71 -13.60 -12.16
C LEU A 136 13.44 -12.65 -13.10
N GLY A 137 13.61 -11.40 -12.65
CA GLY A 137 14.17 -10.31 -13.43
C GLY A 137 13.12 -9.51 -14.22
N GLU A 138 11.86 -9.95 -14.24
CA GLU A 138 10.75 -9.24 -14.89
C GLU A 138 9.69 -8.80 -13.88
N ASP A 139 9.04 -9.76 -13.20
CA ASP A 139 7.97 -9.49 -12.24
C ASP A 139 8.45 -9.40 -10.80
N TRP A 140 9.63 -9.97 -10.55
CA TRP A 140 10.26 -9.94 -9.24
C TRP A 140 11.79 -9.97 -9.38
N TYR A 141 12.46 -9.41 -8.39
CA TYR A 141 13.91 -9.41 -8.31
C TYR A 141 14.35 -9.70 -6.88
N ALA A 142 15.21 -10.70 -6.73
CA ALA A 142 15.75 -11.11 -5.44
C ALA A 142 17.22 -11.51 -5.58
N SER A 143 17.97 -11.38 -4.48
CA SER A 143 19.35 -11.87 -4.38
C SER A 143 19.58 -12.53 -3.02
N PRO A 144 20.22 -13.71 -2.97
CA PRO A 144 20.53 -14.38 -1.70
C PRO A 144 21.52 -13.59 -0.82
N ASP A 145 22.18 -12.58 -1.39
CA ASP A 145 23.12 -11.71 -0.68
C ASP A 145 22.47 -10.42 -0.13
N SER A 146 21.22 -10.13 -0.53
CA SER A 146 20.45 -8.93 -0.17
C SER A 146 19.22 -9.30 0.66
N THR A 147 18.88 -8.53 1.69
CA THR A 147 17.61 -8.70 2.42
C THR A 147 16.42 -8.07 1.68
N ILE A 148 16.68 -7.39 0.55
CA ILE A 148 15.68 -6.72 -0.25
C ILE A 148 15.19 -7.63 -1.39
N GLU A 149 13.87 -7.68 -1.54
CA GLU A 149 13.17 -8.25 -2.69
C GLU A 149 12.22 -7.21 -3.29
N GLU A 150 12.17 -7.17 -4.62
CA GLU A 150 11.30 -6.31 -5.41
C GLU A 150 10.24 -7.19 -6.10
N ASN A 151 8.98 -6.77 -6.08
CA ASN A 151 7.85 -7.49 -6.67
C ASN A 151 6.89 -6.53 -7.37
N ILE A 152 6.29 -6.98 -8.47
CA ILE A 152 5.25 -6.28 -9.22
C ILE A 152 3.97 -7.11 -9.15
N TYR A 153 2.96 -6.60 -8.45
CA TYR A 153 1.62 -7.19 -8.44
C TYR A 153 0.76 -6.58 -9.55
N LYS A 154 0.37 -7.43 -10.49
CA LYS A 154 -0.51 -7.15 -11.63
C LYS A 154 -1.90 -7.76 -11.40
N ALA A 155 -2.90 -7.19 -12.06
CA ALA A 155 -4.25 -7.74 -12.09
C ALA A 155 -4.83 -7.62 -13.50
N ASN A 156 -5.95 -8.28 -13.76
CA ASN A 156 -6.68 -8.01 -14.97
C ASN A 156 -7.32 -6.61 -14.86
N PRO A 157 -6.93 -5.63 -15.71
CA PRO A 157 -7.48 -4.27 -15.66
C PRO A 157 -9.00 -4.21 -15.82
N ASP A 158 -9.58 -5.20 -16.49
CA ASP A 158 -11.02 -5.27 -16.73
C ASP A 158 -11.80 -5.79 -15.52
N ASP A 159 -11.12 -6.40 -14.55
CA ASP A 159 -11.77 -7.08 -13.43
C ASP A 159 -11.44 -6.44 -12.08
N VAL A 160 -10.34 -5.70 -11.94
CA VAL A 160 -10.00 -5.01 -10.68
C VAL A 160 -10.58 -3.60 -10.64
N GLU A 161 -10.98 -3.16 -9.47
CA GLU A 161 -11.32 -1.78 -9.17
C GLU A 161 -10.71 -1.35 -7.84
N TRP A 162 -10.46 -0.05 -7.74
CA TRP A 162 -10.00 0.61 -6.53
C TRP A 162 -10.31 2.10 -6.63
N GLY A 163 -10.53 2.73 -5.49
CA GLY A 163 -11.08 4.07 -5.50
C GLY A 163 -11.40 4.65 -4.14
N LEU A 164 -11.97 5.84 -4.16
CA LEU A 164 -12.59 6.45 -3.00
C LEU A 164 -14.05 6.07 -2.93
N TYR A 165 -14.48 5.74 -1.72
CA TYR A 165 -15.85 5.39 -1.40
C TYR A 165 -16.41 6.38 -0.39
N TYR A 166 -17.64 6.81 -0.59
CA TYR A 166 -18.45 7.44 0.44
C TYR A 166 -19.49 6.42 0.92
N ASN A 167 -19.41 6.03 2.19
CA ASN A 167 -20.14 4.89 2.72
C ASN A 167 -19.86 3.61 1.91
N LYS A 168 -20.80 3.16 1.09
CA LYS A 168 -20.62 1.98 0.22
C LYS A 168 -20.57 2.34 -1.26
N THR A 169 -20.70 3.62 -1.59
CA THR A 169 -20.75 4.09 -2.97
C THR A 169 -19.35 4.52 -3.41
N LYS A 170 -18.82 3.91 -4.47
CA LYS A 170 -17.60 4.40 -5.12
C LYS A 170 -17.88 5.77 -5.71
N ILE A 171 -17.12 6.78 -5.31
CA ILE A 171 -17.27 8.17 -5.77
C ILE A 171 -16.18 8.57 -6.76
N VAL A 172 -14.99 7.98 -6.65
CA VAL A 172 -13.85 8.23 -7.53
C VAL A 172 -13.20 6.91 -7.90
N ASP A 173 -12.97 6.70 -9.19
CA ASP A 173 -12.28 5.56 -9.75
C ASP A 173 -10.84 5.95 -10.11
N PHE A 174 -9.86 5.13 -9.72
CA PHE A 174 -8.44 5.39 -9.98
C PHE A 174 -7.90 4.73 -11.25
N GLY A 175 -8.74 4.05 -12.03
CA GLY A 175 -8.30 3.27 -13.18
C GLY A 175 -7.42 2.09 -12.77
N TYR A 176 -6.63 1.55 -13.70
CA TYR A 176 -5.73 0.43 -13.42
C TYR A 176 -4.26 0.87 -13.35
N THR A 177 -3.50 0.30 -12.42
CA THR A 177 -2.03 0.34 -12.37
C THR A 177 -1.53 -0.85 -11.58
N ASP A 178 -0.35 -1.34 -11.94
CA ASP A 178 0.38 -2.32 -11.15
C ASP A 178 0.75 -1.75 -9.77
N ILE A 179 0.92 -2.64 -8.79
CA ILE A 179 1.39 -2.33 -7.45
C ILE A 179 2.84 -2.80 -7.34
N TYR A 180 3.75 -1.85 -7.12
CA TYR A 180 5.17 -2.06 -6.94
C TYR A 180 5.47 -2.22 -5.45
N VAL A 181 6.21 -3.27 -5.10
CA VAL A 181 6.50 -3.63 -3.71
C VAL A 181 7.97 -3.86 -3.54
N ALA A 182 8.58 -3.20 -2.57
CA ALA A 182 9.89 -3.51 -2.05
C ALA A 182 9.75 -4.03 -0.62
N VAL A 183 10.29 -5.22 -0.35
CA VAL A 183 10.28 -5.85 0.97
C VAL A 183 11.71 -5.94 1.48
N ASP A 184 11.96 -5.48 2.70
CA ASP A 184 13.16 -5.79 3.47
C ASP A 184 12.82 -6.86 4.49
N PHE A 185 13.38 -8.06 4.32
CA PHE A 185 13.21 -9.19 5.25
C PHE A 185 14.04 -9.04 6.53
N GLY A 186 14.83 -7.97 6.65
CA GLY A 186 15.54 -7.63 7.87
C GLY A 186 16.62 -8.65 8.27
N PRO A 187 17.02 -8.69 9.56
CA PRO A 187 18.20 -9.43 10.00
C PRO A 187 17.98 -10.94 10.19
N THR A 188 16.74 -11.42 10.36
CA THR A 188 16.44 -12.83 10.62
C THR A 188 15.28 -13.33 9.75
N THR A 189 15.04 -14.65 9.73
CA THR A 189 13.89 -15.25 9.02
C THR A 189 12.56 -15.05 9.75
N SER A 190 12.46 -14.05 10.62
CA SER A 190 11.24 -13.72 11.34
C SER A 190 10.40 -12.81 10.47
N PHE A 191 9.16 -13.18 10.17
CA PHE A 191 8.23 -12.31 9.42
C PHE A 191 7.94 -10.96 10.14
N LEU A 192 8.29 -10.85 11.43
CA LEU A 192 8.17 -9.59 12.20
C LEU A 192 9.32 -8.62 11.91
N ASP A 193 10.37 -9.08 11.24
CA ASP A 193 11.45 -8.23 10.74
C ASP A 193 11.06 -7.56 9.41
N ASP A 194 10.05 -8.10 8.72
CA ASP A 194 9.62 -7.65 7.40
C ASP A 194 9.10 -6.21 7.43
N THR A 195 9.65 -5.38 6.54
CA THR A 195 9.13 -4.06 6.23
C THR A 195 8.83 -3.97 4.75
N SER A 196 7.59 -3.64 4.39
CA SER A 196 7.20 -3.44 3.00
C SER A 196 6.93 -1.97 2.69
N PHE A 197 7.36 -1.56 1.50
CA PHE A 197 6.99 -0.32 0.87
C PHE A 197 6.26 -0.64 -0.43
N ASN A 198 5.03 -0.16 -0.55
CA ASN A 198 4.14 -0.44 -1.67
C ASN A 198 3.75 0.88 -2.32
N PHE A 199 3.73 0.95 -3.65
CA PHE A 199 3.30 2.13 -4.36
C PHE A 199 2.83 1.81 -5.77
N THR A 200 2.13 2.76 -6.40
CA THR A 200 1.69 2.63 -7.80
C THR A 200 2.27 3.71 -8.68
N ASN A 201 2.12 3.53 -10.00
CA ASN A 201 2.31 4.62 -10.95
C ASN A 201 1.21 5.68 -10.78
N PRO A 202 1.49 6.94 -11.13
CA PRO A 202 0.46 7.97 -11.21
C PRO A 202 -0.59 7.64 -12.27
N VAL A 203 -1.85 7.63 -11.87
CA VAL A 203 -3.02 7.32 -12.72
C VAL A 203 -3.99 8.48 -12.74
N SER A 204 -4.81 8.56 -13.79
CA SER A 204 -5.89 9.55 -13.85
C SER A 204 -7.08 9.06 -13.04
N ALA A 205 -7.45 9.82 -12.01
CA ALA A 205 -8.68 9.60 -11.28
C ALA A 205 -9.88 10.16 -12.06
N THR A 206 -11.03 9.49 -11.99
CA THR A 206 -12.27 9.91 -12.65
C THR A 206 -13.45 9.81 -11.71
N LYS A 207 -14.44 10.69 -11.90
CA LYS A 207 -15.68 10.66 -11.13
C LYS A 207 -16.50 9.42 -11.53
N SER A 208 -17.03 8.70 -10.55
CA SER A 208 -17.94 7.59 -10.79
C SER A 208 -19.28 8.09 -11.37
N ALA A 209 -19.94 7.27 -12.19
CA ALA A 209 -21.24 7.61 -12.77
C ALA A 209 -22.39 7.39 -11.78
N GLY A 210 -23.54 8.05 -12.01
CA GLY A 210 -24.77 7.79 -11.25
C GLY A 210 -24.79 8.31 -9.81
N LEU A 211 -23.87 9.20 -9.44
CA LEU A 211 -23.79 9.79 -8.10
C LEU A 211 -24.93 10.78 -7.85
N ASP A 212 -25.45 10.78 -6.62
CA ASP A 212 -26.35 11.84 -6.17
C ASP A 212 -25.60 13.18 -6.02
N GLN A 213 -26.33 14.26 -5.69
CA GLN A 213 -25.74 15.59 -5.59
C GLN A 213 -24.64 15.70 -4.51
N LEU A 214 -24.80 15.00 -3.39
CA LEU A 214 -23.85 15.02 -2.28
C LEU A 214 -22.58 14.23 -2.64
N GLN A 215 -22.77 13.01 -3.15
CA GLN A 215 -21.70 12.13 -3.61
C GLN A 215 -20.92 12.75 -4.78
N GLY A 216 -21.65 13.33 -5.74
CA GLY A 216 -21.07 13.98 -6.91
C GLY A 216 -20.23 15.19 -6.52
N GLY A 217 -20.75 16.05 -5.63
CA GLY A 217 -20.00 17.20 -5.14
C GLY A 217 -18.76 16.82 -4.33
N LEU A 218 -18.84 15.74 -3.55
CA LEU A 218 -17.68 15.19 -2.83
C LEU A 218 -16.59 14.69 -3.80
N ALA A 219 -16.98 13.96 -4.85
CA ALA A 219 -16.07 13.51 -5.89
C ALA A 219 -15.44 14.69 -6.65
N ASP A 220 -16.25 15.69 -7.01
CA ASP A 220 -15.78 16.89 -7.72
C ASP A 220 -14.78 17.68 -6.88
N ALA A 221 -15.02 17.84 -5.57
CA ALA A 221 -14.11 18.52 -4.66
C ALA A 221 -12.74 17.82 -4.57
N PHE A 222 -12.72 16.49 -4.42
CA PHE A 222 -11.49 15.70 -4.45
C PHE A 222 -10.75 15.85 -5.80
N LEU A 223 -11.47 15.71 -6.92
CA LEU A 223 -10.86 15.76 -8.25
C LEU A 223 -10.34 17.17 -8.59
N GLN A 224 -10.95 18.21 -8.05
CA GLN A 224 -10.45 19.58 -8.23
C GLN A 224 -9.11 19.79 -7.52
N ASP A 225 -8.98 19.36 -6.26
CA ASP A 225 -7.69 19.38 -5.56
C ASP A 225 -6.63 18.53 -6.30
N VAL A 226 -7.02 17.36 -6.84
CA VAL A 226 -6.11 16.53 -7.66
C VAL A 226 -5.65 17.27 -8.93
N ASN A 227 -6.56 17.95 -9.62
CA ASN A 227 -6.23 18.72 -10.82
C ASN A 227 -5.28 19.87 -10.52
N ASP A 228 -5.52 20.60 -9.42
CA ASP A 228 -4.66 21.70 -8.96
C ASP A 228 -3.25 21.20 -8.58
N ALA A 229 -3.14 19.97 -8.05
CA ALA A 229 -1.88 19.33 -7.68
C ALA A 229 -1.16 18.58 -8.83
N GLY A 230 -1.70 18.63 -10.06
CA GLY A 230 -1.03 18.10 -11.25
C GLY A 230 -1.75 16.94 -11.96
N GLY A 231 -2.98 16.62 -11.58
CA GLY A 231 -3.95 15.86 -12.37
C GLY A 231 -3.81 14.34 -12.32
N LYS A 232 -2.93 13.81 -11.46
CA LYS A 232 -2.77 12.37 -11.27
C LYS A 232 -2.82 12.02 -9.79
N VAL A 233 -3.26 10.80 -9.50
CA VAL A 233 -3.21 10.22 -8.17
C VAL A 233 -2.26 9.03 -8.17
N ARG A 234 -1.63 8.79 -7.04
CA ARG A 234 -0.90 7.54 -6.79
C ARG A 234 -1.23 7.04 -5.40
N VAL A 235 -1.17 5.73 -5.22
CA VAL A 235 -1.33 5.12 -3.89
C VAL A 235 0.05 4.73 -3.38
N SER A 236 0.29 4.97 -2.10
CA SER A 236 1.47 4.47 -1.40
C SER A 236 1.08 3.91 -0.04
N SER A 237 1.69 2.81 0.38
CA SER A 237 1.47 2.18 1.67
C SER A 237 2.81 1.72 2.23
N SER A 238 3.03 2.01 3.50
CA SER A 238 4.19 1.52 4.23
C SER A 238 3.75 1.16 5.63
N ALA A 239 3.84 -0.12 5.98
CA ALA A 239 3.53 -0.58 7.32
C ALA A 239 4.56 -1.63 7.75
N PRO A 240 5.18 -1.48 8.92
CA PRO A 240 5.91 -2.58 9.51
C PRO A 240 4.93 -3.71 9.84
N VAL A 241 5.35 -4.94 9.60
CA VAL A 241 4.55 -6.11 9.97
C VAL A 241 4.68 -6.36 11.47
N THR A 242 3.60 -6.19 12.21
CA THR A 242 3.51 -6.49 13.65
C THR A 242 2.44 -7.54 13.93
N LEU A 243 2.52 -8.21 15.08
CA LEU A 243 1.51 -9.18 15.53
C LEU A 243 0.10 -8.55 15.67
N GLU A 244 0.01 -7.26 15.99
CA GLU A 244 -1.28 -6.56 16.07
C GLU A 244 -1.86 -6.24 14.69
N THR A 245 -1.00 -6.23 13.67
CA THR A 245 -1.34 -5.86 12.31
C THR A 245 -1.49 -7.06 11.39
N VAL A 246 -1.33 -8.30 11.87
CA VAL A 246 -1.46 -9.52 11.06
C VAL A 246 -2.35 -10.55 11.73
N ARG A 247 -3.22 -11.18 10.94
CA ARG A 247 -3.97 -12.37 11.34
C ARG A 247 -3.95 -13.41 10.23
N LEU A 248 -3.77 -14.68 10.58
CA LEU A 248 -3.97 -15.79 9.65
C LEU A 248 -5.46 -16.02 9.39
N ALA A 249 -5.79 -16.38 8.15
CA ALA A 249 -7.10 -16.85 7.77
C ALA A 249 -6.96 -17.95 6.71
N THR A 250 -7.99 -18.77 6.57
CA THR A 250 -8.02 -19.86 5.59
C THR A 250 -9.40 -19.94 4.98
N SER A 251 -9.46 -20.36 3.74
CA SER A 251 -10.67 -20.89 3.12
C SER A 251 -10.42 -22.33 2.73
N ASP A 252 -11.41 -22.96 2.10
CA ASP A 252 -11.27 -24.27 1.45
C ASP A 252 -10.26 -24.25 0.28
N LYS A 253 -9.95 -23.07 -0.27
CA LYS A 253 -9.08 -22.89 -1.44
C LYS A 253 -7.79 -22.11 -1.19
N TYR A 254 -7.71 -21.32 -0.12
CA TYR A 254 -6.63 -20.36 0.10
C TYR A 254 -6.04 -20.39 1.50
N THR A 255 -4.72 -20.18 1.57
CA THR A 255 -4.07 -19.65 2.76
C THR A 255 -4.03 -18.13 2.65
N MET A 256 -4.42 -17.44 3.73
CA MET A 256 -4.58 -15.99 3.73
C MET A 256 -3.87 -15.35 4.92
N ARG A 257 -3.34 -14.15 4.69
CA ARG A 257 -2.82 -13.26 5.72
C ARG A 257 -3.58 -11.95 5.60
N VAL A 258 -4.22 -11.56 6.69
CA VAL A 258 -4.89 -10.28 6.79
C VAL A 258 -3.93 -9.29 7.41
N PHE A 259 -3.77 -8.14 6.77
CA PHE A 259 -2.90 -7.05 7.20
C PHE A 259 -3.73 -5.82 7.53
N SER A 260 -3.31 -5.04 8.53
CA SER A 260 -3.77 -3.66 8.63
C SER A 260 -3.28 -2.84 7.44
N PHE A 261 -4.04 -1.82 7.05
CA PHE A 261 -3.65 -0.88 6.00
C PHE A 261 -3.21 0.45 6.61
N ALA A 262 -2.05 0.94 6.22
CA ALA A 262 -1.59 2.29 6.53
C ALA A 262 -0.96 2.89 5.27
N GLY A 263 -1.66 3.83 4.66
CA GLY A 263 -1.25 4.37 3.37
C GLY A 263 -1.83 5.73 3.09
N SER A 264 -1.51 6.25 1.91
CA SER A 264 -1.98 7.54 1.46
C SER A 264 -2.27 7.51 -0.04
N ILE A 265 -3.28 8.28 -0.45
CA ILE A 265 -3.39 8.72 -1.84
C ILE A 265 -2.67 10.05 -1.93
N GLN A 266 -1.76 10.18 -2.89
CA GLN A 266 -1.03 11.40 -3.16
C GLN A 266 -1.50 11.97 -4.50
N ALA A 267 -1.83 13.25 -4.51
CA ALA A 267 -2.01 13.97 -5.77
C ALA A 267 -0.63 14.45 -6.24
N VAL A 268 -0.30 14.12 -7.48
CA VAL A 268 1.03 14.35 -8.05
C VAL A 268 0.93 14.86 -9.47
N LYS A 269 1.94 15.64 -9.87
CA LYS A 269 2.16 15.95 -11.28
C LYS A 269 2.49 14.66 -12.04
N ALA A 270 2.00 14.56 -13.27
CA ALA A 270 2.49 13.55 -14.21
C ALA A 270 4.02 13.63 -14.26
N VAL A 271 4.69 12.62 -13.71
CA VAL A 271 6.14 12.49 -13.84
C VAL A 271 6.37 12.18 -15.32
N PRO A 272 7.21 12.95 -16.05
CA PRO A 272 7.63 12.56 -17.38
C PRO A 272 8.19 11.14 -17.31
N GLU A 273 8.00 10.34 -18.36
CA GLU A 273 8.56 8.99 -18.43
C GLU A 273 10.01 8.98 -17.91
N PRO A 274 10.40 7.95 -17.14
CA PRO A 274 11.65 7.95 -16.42
C PRO A 274 12.82 8.12 -17.39
N SER A 275 13.37 9.34 -17.45
CA SER A 275 14.75 9.50 -17.89
C SER A 275 15.59 8.95 -16.74
N SER A 276 16.42 7.95 -17.06
CA SER A 276 17.32 7.20 -16.18
C SER A 276 18.28 8.04 -15.33
N GLN A 277 18.20 9.36 -15.37
CA GLN A 277 19.15 10.30 -14.77
C GLN A 277 18.69 10.93 -13.44
N LEU A 278 17.38 10.93 -13.12
CA LEU A 278 16.88 11.58 -11.89
C LEU A 278 16.70 10.63 -10.69
N GLY A 279 16.75 9.31 -10.89
CA GLY A 279 16.64 8.31 -9.82
C GLY A 279 17.78 8.32 -8.79
N ILE A 280 18.92 8.96 -9.11
CA ILE A 280 20.13 8.96 -8.28
C ILE A 280 20.03 9.94 -7.09
N PHE A 281 19.19 10.99 -7.16
CA PHE A 281 19.13 12.02 -6.11
C PHE A 281 18.10 11.75 -4.99
N ALA A 282 17.12 10.86 -5.20
CA ALA A 282 16.03 10.65 -4.24
C ALA A 282 16.45 9.86 -2.98
N PHE A 283 17.54 9.11 -3.02
CA PHE A 283 17.98 8.26 -1.91
C PHE A 283 18.72 8.99 -0.78
N GLY A 284 19.21 10.21 -1.03
CA GLY A 284 19.90 11.00 0.00
C GLY A 284 19.01 11.50 1.14
N VAL A 285 17.69 11.63 0.90
CA VAL A 285 16.77 12.28 1.84
C VAL A 285 15.92 11.26 2.63
N LEU A 286 15.56 10.12 2.02
CA LEU A 286 14.68 9.12 2.63
C LEU A 286 15.34 8.37 3.81
N GLY A 287 16.63 8.06 3.73
CA GLY A 287 17.35 7.38 4.82
C GLY A 287 17.56 8.25 6.07
N VAL A 288 17.72 9.57 5.90
CA VAL A 288 18.06 10.48 6.99
C VAL A 288 16.82 10.85 7.82
N GLY A 289 15.67 11.09 7.19
CA GLY A 289 14.44 11.47 7.88
C GLY A 289 13.85 10.35 8.77
N PHE A 290 13.86 9.11 8.27
CA PHE A 290 13.34 7.96 9.02
C PHE A 290 14.25 7.58 10.20
N TRP A 291 15.57 7.67 10.01
CA TRP A 291 16.54 7.40 11.07
C TRP A 291 16.55 8.48 12.17
N LEU A 292 16.38 9.76 11.82
CA LEU A 292 16.28 10.84 12.81
C LEU A 292 15.05 10.68 13.73
N ARG A 293 13.92 10.22 13.21
CA ARG A 293 12.72 9.89 14.03
C ARG A 293 12.96 8.70 14.96
N LYS A 294 13.67 7.65 14.50
CA LYS A 294 14.02 6.48 15.32
C LYS A 294 15.03 6.84 16.43
N LYS A 295 16.02 7.69 16.12
CA LYS A 295 16.97 8.21 17.12
C LYS A 295 16.31 9.11 18.16
N HIS A 296 15.35 9.95 17.77
CA HIS A 296 14.62 10.79 18.72
C HIS A 296 13.81 9.96 19.72
N LYS A 297 13.14 8.89 19.27
CA LYS A 297 12.40 7.95 20.15
C LYS A 297 13.32 7.21 21.12
N ILE A 298 14.48 6.74 20.65
CA ILE A 298 15.44 6.01 21.50
C ILE A 298 16.11 6.97 22.50
N ALA A 299 16.44 8.19 22.10
CA ALA A 299 16.99 9.20 23.01
C ALA A 299 15.98 9.68 24.06
N SER A 300 14.69 9.76 23.72
CA SER A 300 13.62 10.07 24.69
C SER A 300 13.35 8.94 25.67
N CYS A 301 13.50 7.67 25.26
CA CYS A 301 13.44 6.54 26.19
C CYS A 301 14.65 6.53 27.13
N LYS A 302 15.85 6.78 26.61
CA LYS A 302 17.07 6.78 27.43
C LYS A 302 17.07 7.91 28.48
N LYS A 303 16.56 9.10 28.14
CA LYS A 303 16.37 10.19 29.12
C LYS A 303 15.29 9.92 30.17
N ARG A 304 14.30 9.05 29.89
CA ARG A 304 13.29 8.64 30.89
C ARG A 304 13.78 7.59 31.87
N PHE A 305 14.79 6.80 31.51
CA PHE A 305 15.39 5.82 32.42
C PHE A 305 16.33 6.45 33.47
N ASP A 306 16.85 7.65 33.21
CA ASP A 306 17.75 8.35 34.14
C ASP A 306 17.03 9.26 35.16
N HIS A 307 15.70 9.39 35.09
CA HIS A 307 14.91 10.20 36.04
C HIS A 307 13.67 9.45 36.59
N ASN A 308 13.95 8.72 37.68
CA ASN A 308 13.11 8.52 38.87
C ASN A 308 11.89 7.57 38.89
N GLN A 309 11.95 6.70 39.93
CA GLN A 309 10.85 6.22 40.78
C GLN A 309 9.94 5.10 40.26
N CYS A 310 10.27 3.85 40.64
CA CYS A 310 9.29 2.81 40.91
C CYS A 310 8.98 2.79 42.42
N ARG A 311 7.78 3.23 42.78
CA ARG A 311 6.94 2.56 43.78
C ARG A 311 5.68 2.12 43.06
#